data_AF-A0A1Y2EG34-F1
#
_entry.id   AF-A0A1Y2EG34-F1
#
_cell.length_a   1.000
_cell.length_b   1.000
_cell.length_c   1.000
_cell.angle_alpha   90.00
_cell.angle_beta   90.00
_cell.angle_gamma   90.00
#
_symmetry.space_group_name_H-M   'P 1'
#
loop_
_entity.id
_entity.type
_entity.pdbx_description
1 polymer ?
#
loop_
_entity_poly.entity_id
_entity_poly.type
_entity_poly.pdbx_seq_one_letter_code
_entity_poly.pdbx_strand_id
1 'polypeptide(L)'
;MDEDQAPSRIVPSEAPKKTLGDRVRILKHTFLTKDGLLGDYDYAFLFRPNLPFMKKPRKLAPFFGLNDRLPVFLALLLGLQHALAMLAGIITPRSSWAGQAELTWRVICSNLVSTALIVSGILSLIQITRFHIYKTPYYLGTGLISVVGISFSIIPVAQGAFAQMYANGFCPTAEDGTKLPCPDGYGALLGTSAVCGLVTGPTVMLIGINLISSGFSNWAGGSGLCAEAEPIDFYVLCPDITAPHGLPWGSPEFLGLGFSVFLAIILCERFGAPIMKSTSVIIGLLTGCIIAAACGYFDRSAIDSAPAASFIWVHTFKLQVYGPLVLPIMAVFIICACEAIGDISATCDVSRLEVTGEIYESRIQGGVLADGCNGILAALMTITPVSTFAQNNGVIALTRCANRTAGYCCCMFLIIMGIFAKFAASLVAIPSAVIGGMTTFLFCAVAVSGIAIITKGVSFNRRNRFILTAGLALGYGATLVPTYFDRVFSYNGDNKGLQGFLDAIVLIMETGFAVTAIVCIVLNLTLAEEVEETEEGMPDTASLNGQSLDSDDIRPAGASRMEEKV
;
A
#
# COMPACT_ATOMS: atom_id res chain seq x y z
N MET A 1 -9.10 22.40 -45.32
CA MET A 1 -8.17 22.57 -44.17
C MET A 1 -9.06 22.51 -42.95
N ASP A 2 -8.74 21.58 -42.04
CA ASP A 2 -9.53 21.08 -40.89
C ASP A 2 -10.26 19.75 -41.14
N GLU A 3 -9.46 18.70 -41.39
CA GLU A 3 -9.78 17.30 -41.08
C GLU A 3 -8.82 16.83 -39.99
N ASP A 4 -9.18 16.95 -38.71
CA ASP A 4 -8.43 16.32 -37.60
C ASP A 4 -9.30 16.17 -36.32
N GLN A 5 -10.52 15.67 -36.50
CA GLN A 5 -11.33 15.12 -35.41
C GLN A 5 -11.91 13.77 -35.84
N ALA A 6 -11.06 12.74 -35.84
CA ALA A 6 -11.51 11.35 -35.84
C ALA A 6 -11.53 10.83 -34.40
N PRO A 7 -12.63 10.25 -33.90
CA PRO A 7 -12.65 9.58 -32.61
C PRO A 7 -11.74 8.35 -32.65
N SER A 8 -10.84 8.24 -31.67
CA SER A 8 -9.89 7.15 -31.50
C SER A 8 -10.59 5.79 -31.52
N ARG A 9 -10.30 4.97 -32.55
CA ARG A 9 -10.80 3.59 -32.72
C ARG A 9 -10.40 2.73 -31.51
N ILE A 10 -11.40 2.22 -30.82
CA ILE A 10 -11.29 1.19 -29.76
C ILE A 10 -11.50 -0.17 -30.43
N VAL A 11 -10.45 -0.77 -30.97
CA VAL A 11 -10.40 -2.19 -31.37
C VAL A 11 -8.97 -2.67 -31.12
N PRO A 12 -8.72 -3.88 -30.59
CA PRO A 12 -7.35 -4.36 -30.42
C PRO A 12 -6.73 -4.52 -31.80
N SER A 13 -5.84 -3.62 -32.21
CA SER A 13 -5.01 -3.90 -33.38
C SER A 13 -4.05 -5.01 -32.97
N GLU A 14 -4.18 -6.20 -33.57
CA GLU A 14 -3.10 -7.17 -33.62
C GLU A 14 -1.91 -6.50 -34.32
N ALA A 15 -1.08 -5.81 -33.54
CA ALA A 15 0.13 -5.19 -34.06
C ALA A 15 1.07 -6.33 -34.52
N PRO A 16 1.54 -6.32 -35.78
CA PRO A 16 2.45 -7.37 -36.26
C PRO A 16 3.69 -7.42 -35.36
N LYS A 17 4.20 -8.63 -35.09
CA LYS A 17 5.42 -8.83 -34.29
C LYS A 17 6.57 -8.00 -34.88
N LYS A 18 6.92 -6.90 -34.21
CA LYS A 18 7.95 -5.96 -34.66
C LYS A 18 9.29 -6.67 -34.84
N THR A 19 9.81 -6.62 -36.06
CA THR A 19 11.12 -7.14 -36.46
C THR A 19 12.25 -6.46 -35.69
N LEU A 20 13.38 -7.16 -35.49
CA LEU A 20 14.57 -6.62 -34.81
C LEU A 20 15.06 -5.30 -35.44
N GLY A 21 14.98 -5.18 -36.78
CA GLY A 21 15.33 -3.95 -37.50
C GLY A 21 14.42 -2.76 -37.16
N ASP A 22 13.11 -2.99 -37.02
CA ASP A 22 12.17 -1.93 -36.63
C ASP A 22 12.38 -1.49 -35.19
N ARG A 23 12.72 -2.41 -34.29
CA ARG A 23 13.08 -2.09 -32.90
C ARG A 23 14.33 -1.19 -32.84
N VAL A 24 15.36 -1.51 -33.62
CA VAL A 24 16.60 -0.71 -33.70
C VAL A 24 16.35 0.67 -34.31
N ARG A 25 15.50 0.77 -35.35
CA ARG A 25 15.14 2.05 -35.98
C ARG A 25 14.31 2.94 -35.05
N ILE A 26 13.37 2.34 -34.31
CA ILE A 26 12.58 3.04 -33.28
C ILE A 26 13.48 3.48 -32.13
N LEU A 27 14.42 2.64 -31.66
CA LEU A 27 15.39 3.02 -30.63
C LEU A 27 16.26 4.20 -31.09
N LYS A 28 16.80 4.13 -32.30
CA LYS A 28 17.57 5.24 -32.88
C LYS A 28 16.74 6.52 -32.94
N HIS A 29 15.52 6.47 -33.46
CA HIS A 29 14.67 7.65 -33.50
C HIS A 29 14.37 8.19 -32.10
N THR A 30 14.05 7.34 -31.13
CA THR A 30 13.68 7.72 -29.76
C THR A 30 14.84 8.40 -29.02
N PHE A 31 16.08 7.93 -29.20
CA PHE A 31 17.26 8.49 -28.52
C PHE A 31 18.02 9.56 -29.32
N LEU A 32 17.85 9.67 -30.65
CA LEU A 32 18.55 10.67 -31.48
C LEU A 32 17.70 11.86 -31.90
N THR A 33 16.37 11.81 -31.82
CA THR A 33 15.51 12.97 -32.18
C THR A 33 15.03 13.73 -30.96
N LYS A 34 14.98 15.07 -31.09
CA LYS A 34 14.48 16.00 -30.06
C LYS A 34 13.03 15.69 -29.68
N ASP A 35 12.24 15.20 -30.64
CA ASP A 35 10.83 14.82 -30.46
C ASP A 35 10.66 13.51 -29.67
N GLY A 36 11.64 12.59 -29.74
CA GLY A 36 11.66 11.36 -28.94
C GLY A 36 12.18 11.57 -27.51
N LEU A 37 13.13 12.49 -27.33
CA LEU A 37 13.75 12.80 -26.04
C LEU A 37 12.89 13.74 -25.19
N LEU A 38 12.48 14.88 -25.75
CA LEU A 38 11.72 15.93 -25.07
C LEU A 38 10.26 15.94 -25.52
N GLY A 39 9.97 15.78 -26.81
CA GLY A 39 8.61 15.85 -27.35
C GLY A 39 7.90 17.18 -27.08
N ASP A 40 6.67 17.32 -27.59
CA ASP A 40 5.87 18.55 -27.49
C ASP A 40 4.93 18.55 -26.27
N TYR A 41 5.44 18.13 -25.11
CA TYR A 41 4.67 18.14 -23.87
C TYR A 41 4.80 19.48 -23.14
N ASP A 42 3.69 20.01 -22.58
CA ASP A 42 3.72 21.22 -21.77
C ASP A 42 4.28 20.94 -20.37
N TYR A 43 5.60 20.85 -20.28
CA TYR A 43 6.33 20.65 -19.02
C TYR A 43 6.06 21.75 -17.99
N ALA A 44 5.68 22.95 -18.43
CA ALA A 44 5.38 24.05 -17.50
C ALA A 44 4.11 23.76 -16.69
N PHE A 45 3.16 22.95 -17.19
CA PHE A 45 1.99 22.52 -16.43
C PHE A 45 2.33 21.63 -15.24
N LEU A 46 3.31 20.73 -15.40
CA LEU A 46 3.73 19.78 -14.36
C LEU A 46 4.35 20.45 -13.13
N PHE A 47 5.03 21.59 -13.32
CA PHE A 47 5.78 22.30 -12.28
C PHE A 47 5.10 23.59 -11.77
N ARG A 48 3.96 24.00 -12.34
CA ARG A 48 3.26 25.23 -11.89
C ARG A 48 2.46 24.98 -10.61
N PRO A 49 2.81 25.63 -9.47
CA PRO A 49 2.03 25.53 -8.24
C PRO A 49 0.68 26.25 -8.38
N ASN A 50 -0.34 25.75 -7.68
CA ASN A 50 -1.65 26.40 -7.61
C ASN A 50 -1.65 27.43 -6.47
N LEU A 51 -1.02 28.57 -6.71
CA LEU A 51 -1.07 29.70 -5.77
C LEU A 51 -2.41 30.44 -5.90
N PRO A 52 -2.97 30.98 -4.80
CA PRO A 52 -4.28 31.63 -4.79
C PRO A 52 -4.37 32.85 -5.73
N PHE A 53 -3.22 33.43 -6.11
CA PHE A 53 -3.13 34.60 -7.00
C PHE A 53 -2.86 34.25 -8.48
N MET A 54 -2.73 32.96 -8.84
CA MET A 54 -2.46 32.51 -10.21
C MET A 54 -3.72 31.98 -10.90
N LYS A 55 -3.91 32.35 -12.19
CA LYS A 55 -5.03 31.83 -13.01
C LYS A 55 -4.85 30.34 -13.26
N LYS A 56 -5.86 29.53 -12.90
CA LYS A 56 -5.89 28.09 -13.18
C LYS A 56 -5.83 27.85 -14.70
N PRO A 57 -4.91 27.00 -15.20
CA PRO A 57 -4.90 26.64 -16.62
C PRO A 57 -6.19 25.90 -16.98
N ARG A 58 -6.80 26.28 -18.11
CA ARG A 58 -8.12 25.81 -18.57
C ARG A 58 -8.05 24.48 -19.34
N LYS A 59 -6.84 23.98 -19.65
CA LYS A 59 -6.63 22.72 -20.38
C LYS A 59 -6.26 21.61 -19.39
N LEU A 60 -6.99 20.50 -19.43
CA LEU A 60 -6.61 19.30 -18.71
C LEU A 60 -5.49 18.57 -19.46
N ALA A 61 -4.56 17.95 -18.73
CA ALA A 61 -3.49 17.17 -19.35
C ALA A 61 -4.07 16.04 -20.24
N PRO A 62 -3.42 15.75 -21.40
CA PRO A 62 -3.81 14.64 -22.24
C PRO A 62 -3.60 13.32 -21.49
N PHE A 63 -4.54 12.39 -21.68
CA PHE A 63 -4.45 11.07 -21.06
C PHE A 63 -3.56 10.15 -21.90
N PHE A 64 -2.52 9.58 -21.30
CA PHE A 64 -1.66 8.59 -21.94
C PHE A 64 -2.08 7.18 -21.52
N GLY A 65 -2.44 6.36 -22.50
CA GLY A 65 -2.78 4.97 -22.32
C GLY A 65 -1.57 4.06 -22.08
N LEU A 66 -1.85 2.78 -21.83
CA LEU A 66 -0.87 1.76 -21.45
C LEU A 66 0.34 1.63 -22.40
N ASN A 67 0.08 1.71 -23.70
CA ASN A 67 1.05 1.41 -24.77
C ASN A 67 1.37 2.63 -25.66
N ASP A 68 0.99 3.83 -25.22
CA ASP A 68 1.26 5.04 -25.98
C ASP A 68 2.76 5.35 -26.03
N ARG A 69 3.21 6.14 -27.00
CA ARG A 69 4.61 6.58 -27.03
C ARG A 69 4.76 7.80 -26.14
N LEU A 70 5.54 7.66 -25.06
CA LEU A 70 5.96 8.77 -24.22
C LEU A 70 7.36 9.24 -24.61
N PRO A 71 7.63 10.56 -24.58
CA PRO A 71 8.99 11.07 -24.59
C PRO A 71 9.78 10.49 -23.41
N VAL A 72 11.05 10.14 -23.65
CA VAL A 72 11.89 9.47 -22.64
C VAL A 72 12.06 10.33 -21.39
N PHE A 73 12.21 11.65 -21.55
CA PHE A 73 12.34 12.57 -20.42
C PHE A 73 11.07 12.60 -19.56
N LEU A 74 9.89 12.64 -20.18
CA LEU A 74 8.62 12.58 -19.46
C LEU A 74 8.44 11.23 -18.75
N ALA A 75 8.80 10.12 -19.41
CA ALA A 75 8.77 8.79 -18.80
C ALA A 75 9.71 8.68 -17.58
N LEU A 76 10.92 9.25 -17.67
CA LEU A 76 11.86 9.34 -16.54
C LEU A 76 11.31 10.19 -15.41
N LEU A 77 10.75 11.36 -15.70
CA LEU A 77 10.19 12.26 -14.71
C LEU A 77 9.00 11.63 -13.98
N LEU A 78 8.04 11.06 -14.72
CA LEU A 78 6.90 10.35 -14.14
C LEU A 78 7.34 9.08 -13.39
N GLY A 79 8.36 8.37 -13.90
CA GLY A 79 8.96 7.23 -13.21
C GLY A 79 9.59 7.62 -11.88
N LEU A 80 10.31 8.74 -11.83
CA LEU A 80 10.86 9.28 -10.59
C LEU A 80 9.74 9.68 -9.62
N GLN A 81 8.66 10.29 -10.12
CA GLN A 81 7.49 10.66 -9.32
C GLN A 81 6.83 9.42 -8.69
N HIS A 82 6.63 8.34 -9.46
CA HIS A 82 6.16 7.07 -8.92
C HIS A 82 7.12 6.52 -7.85
N ALA A 83 8.43 6.48 -8.13
CA ALA A 83 9.42 5.96 -7.20
C ALA A 83 9.42 6.73 -5.88
N LEU A 84 9.33 8.06 -5.93
CA LEU A 84 9.24 8.94 -4.76
C LEU A 84 7.92 8.79 -4.00
N ALA A 85 6.80 8.58 -4.69
CA ALA A 85 5.50 8.38 -4.06
C ALA A 85 5.45 7.09 -3.22
N MET A 86 6.12 6.03 -3.67
CA MET A 86 6.12 4.73 -2.99
C MET A 86 7.28 4.53 -2.03
N LEU A 87 8.32 5.36 -2.13
CA LEU A 87 9.50 5.31 -1.26
C LEU A 87 9.10 5.25 0.21
N ALA A 88 8.18 6.12 0.64
CA ALA A 88 7.66 6.16 2.01
C ALA A 88 7.05 4.81 2.45
N GLY A 89 6.27 4.18 1.58
CA GLY A 89 5.67 2.88 1.88
C GLY A 89 6.70 1.74 1.92
N ILE A 90 7.71 1.74 1.04
CA ILE A 90 8.71 0.67 1.02
C ILE A 90 9.63 0.72 2.25
N ILE A 91 9.95 1.92 2.75
CA ILE A 91 10.88 2.08 3.89
C ILE A 91 10.23 1.86 5.26
N THR A 92 8.92 2.12 5.36
CA THR A 92 8.19 2.19 6.64
C THR A 92 8.14 0.85 7.40
N PRO A 93 7.80 -0.29 6.77
CA PRO A 93 7.70 -1.58 7.48
C PRO A 93 9.03 -1.98 8.11
N ARG A 94 10.14 -1.73 7.43
CA ARG A 94 11.46 -2.09 7.94
C ARG A 94 11.90 -1.15 9.07
N SER A 95 11.68 0.16 8.92
CA SER A 95 11.96 1.10 10.00
C SER A 95 11.13 0.79 11.26
N SER A 96 9.89 0.32 11.10
CA SER A 96 8.99 0.01 12.22
C SER A 96 9.44 -1.14 13.12
N TRP A 97 10.24 -2.11 12.63
CA TRP A 97 10.80 -3.16 13.54
C TRP A 97 12.20 -2.83 14.04
N ALA A 98 12.83 -1.77 13.57
CA ALA A 98 14.13 -1.33 14.08
C ALA A 98 14.05 -0.76 15.50
N GLY A 99 12.89 -0.26 15.92
CA GLY A 99 12.65 0.25 17.28
C GLY A 99 12.48 -0.82 18.36
N GLN A 100 12.40 -2.11 18.00
CA GLN A 100 12.03 -3.18 18.95
C GLN A 100 13.21 -4.10 19.35
N ALA A 101 14.40 -3.93 18.78
CA ALA A 101 15.60 -4.66 19.16
C ALA A 101 16.85 -3.82 18.83
N GLU A 102 17.79 -3.69 19.76
CA GLU A 102 18.78 -2.61 19.74
C GLU A 102 20.20 -2.95 19.25
N LEU A 103 20.90 -1.87 18.89
CA LEU A 103 22.30 -1.69 18.48
C LEU A 103 22.84 -2.48 17.28
N THR A 104 22.74 -3.81 17.23
CA THR A 104 23.20 -4.58 16.04
C THR A 104 22.32 -4.35 14.82
N TRP A 105 21.07 -3.93 15.04
CA TRP A 105 20.11 -3.70 13.97
C TRP A 105 20.37 -2.46 13.12
N ARG A 106 21.16 -1.46 13.53
CA ARG A 106 21.34 -0.23 12.72
C ARG A 106 22.04 -0.51 11.38
N VAL A 107 23.11 -1.32 11.39
CA VAL A 107 23.83 -1.73 10.16
C VAL A 107 23.01 -2.72 9.33
N ILE A 108 22.30 -3.64 9.99
CA ILE A 108 21.42 -4.59 9.32
C ILE A 108 20.22 -3.86 8.67
N CYS A 109 19.68 -2.81 9.32
CA CYS A 109 18.53 -2.06 8.84
C CYS A 109 18.83 -1.22 7.60
N SER A 110 19.99 -0.57 7.51
CA SER A 110 20.35 0.19 6.30
C SER A 110 20.51 -0.75 5.10
N ASN A 111 21.11 -1.92 5.30
CA ASN A 111 21.19 -2.96 4.27
C ASN A 111 19.81 -3.49 3.89
N LEU A 112 18.92 -3.73 4.86
CA LEU A 112 17.56 -4.20 4.58
C LEU A 112 16.70 -3.16 3.84
N VAL A 113 16.84 -1.86 4.14
CA VAL A 113 16.16 -0.79 3.39
C VAL A 113 16.66 -0.74 1.94
N SER A 114 17.97 -0.86 1.74
CA SER A 114 18.57 -0.97 0.40
C SER A 114 18.04 -2.21 -0.35
N THR A 115 18.07 -3.38 0.27
CA THR A 115 17.56 -4.63 -0.32
C THR A 115 16.06 -4.52 -0.62
N ALA A 116 15.27 -3.89 0.25
CA ALA A 116 13.84 -3.68 0.03
C ALA A 116 13.58 -2.84 -1.23
N LEU A 117 14.36 -1.79 -1.48
CA LEU A 117 14.25 -0.97 -2.69
C LEU A 117 14.64 -1.74 -3.95
N ILE A 118 15.73 -2.49 -3.91
CA ILE A 118 16.20 -3.31 -5.06
C ILE A 118 15.16 -4.38 -5.40
N VAL A 119 14.74 -5.15 -4.40
CA VAL A 119 13.78 -6.25 -4.55
C VAL A 119 12.43 -5.72 -5.00
N SER A 120 11.89 -4.67 -4.37
CA SER A 120 10.63 -4.06 -4.79
C SER A 120 10.69 -3.59 -6.25
N GLY A 121 11.81 -2.99 -6.67
CA GLY A 121 12.02 -2.61 -8.06
C GLY A 121 11.99 -3.79 -9.03
N ILE A 122 12.67 -4.90 -8.70
CA ILE A 122 12.71 -6.13 -9.51
C ILE A 122 11.34 -6.81 -9.57
N LEU A 123 10.68 -7.00 -8.44
CA LEU A 123 9.37 -7.66 -8.37
C LEU A 123 8.29 -6.84 -9.08
N SER A 124 8.40 -5.51 -9.03
CA SER A 124 7.55 -4.62 -9.81
C SER A 124 7.75 -4.77 -11.32
N LEU A 125 8.96 -5.06 -11.81
CA LEU A 125 9.17 -5.39 -13.22
C LEU A 125 8.38 -6.65 -13.61
N ILE A 126 8.39 -7.66 -12.75
CA ILE A 126 7.64 -8.92 -12.95
C ILE A 126 6.14 -8.64 -12.96
N GLN A 127 5.64 -7.78 -12.07
CA GLN A 127 4.22 -7.45 -11.96
C GLN A 127 3.69 -6.59 -13.11
N ILE A 128 4.51 -5.65 -13.61
CA ILE A 128 4.18 -4.74 -14.72
C ILE A 128 4.23 -5.46 -16.07
N THR A 129 5.16 -6.41 -16.22
CA THR A 129 5.21 -7.27 -17.39
C THR A 129 4.03 -8.25 -17.36
N ARG A 130 3.54 -8.66 -18.54
CA ARG A 130 2.53 -9.72 -18.67
C ARG A 130 3.19 -10.87 -19.42
N PHE A 131 3.83 -11.78 -18.70
CA PHE A 131 4.45 -12.97 -19.28
C PHE A 131 3.40 -14.06 -19.45
N HIS A 132 3.26 -14.59 -20.66
CA HIS A 132 2.39 -15.74 -20.89
C HIS A 132 3.11 -17.02 -20.44
N ILE A 133 2.49 -17.79 -19.55
CA ILE A 133 3.09 -19.02 -19.03
C ILE A 133 2.98 -20.10 -20.11
N TYR A 134 4.12 -20.55 -20.62
CA TYR A 134 4.22 -21.50 -21.74
C TYR A 134 3.36 -22.75 -21.49
N LYS A 135 2.43 -23.04 -22.41
CA LYS A 135 1.46 -24.16 -22.39
C LYS A 135 0.27 -24.05 -21.42
N THR A 136 0.03 -22.90 -20.80
CA THR A 136 -1.18 -22.69 -19.97
C THR A 136 -1.93 -21.44 -20.42
N PRO A 137 -3.25 -21.32 -20.16
CA PRO A 137 -4.01 -20.10 -20.47
C PRO A 137 -3.67 -18.93 -19.52
N TYR A 138 -2.85 -19.16 -18.48
CA TYR A 138 -2.56 -18.20 -17.43
C TYR A 138 -1.43 -17.23 -17.82
N TYR A 139 -1.53 -16.01 -17.30
CA TYR A 139 -0.49 -14.99 -17.40
C TYR A 139 0.14 -14.76 -16.03
N LEU A 140 1.42 -14.42 -16.01
CA LEU A 140 2.10 -13.91 -14.83
C LEU A 140 2.25 -12.39 -15.00
N GLY A 141 1.72 -11.65 -14.03
CA GLY A 141 1.71 -10.20 -13.98
C GLY A 141 0.47 -9.58 -14.63
N THR A 142 0.27 -8.30 -14.34
CA THR A 142 -0.98 -7.57 -14.61
C THR A 142 -0.98 -6.89 -15.98
N GLY A 143 0.19 -6.58 -16.53
CA GLY A 143 0.28 -5.72 -17.71
C GLY A 143 -0.25 -4.30 -17.47
N LEU A 144 -0.21 -3.80 -16.23
CA LEU A 144 -0.56 -2.44 -15.84
C LEU A 144 0.62 -1.83 -15.06
N ILE A 145 0.53 -0.55 -14.67
CA ILE A 145 1.50 0.01 -13.71
C ILE A 145 1.15 -0.51 -12.31
N SER A 146 1.41 -1.78 -12.06
CA SER A 146 1.18 -2.42 -10.76
C SER A 146 2.51 -2.51 -10.04
N VAL A 147 2.77 -1.54 -9.17
CA VAL A 147 4.03 -1.49 -8.46
C VAL A 147 3.91 -2.27 -7.16
N VAL A 148 4.97 -3.00 -6.82
CA VAL A 148 5.03 -3.92 -5.69
C VAL A 148 5.91 -3.32 -4.60
N GLY A 149 5.47 -3.42 -3.35
CA GLY A 149 6.23 -3.04 -2.17
C GLY A 149 5.93 -3.98 -1.00
N ILE A 150 6.60 -3.77 0.13
CA ILE A 150 6.39 -4.60 1.32
C ILE A 150 4.97 -4.36 1.85
N SER A 151 4.17 -5.43 2.00
CA SER A 151 2.80 -5.30 2.51
C SER A 151 2.84 -4.89 3.98
N PHE A 152 1.91 -4.01 4.39
CA PHE A 152 1.84 -3.57 5.77
C PHE A 152 1.16 -4.57 6.70
N SER A 153 0.43 -5.54 6.14
CA SER A 153 -0.23 -6.62 6.88
C SER A 153 0.75 -7.48 7.68
N ILE A 154 2.02 -7.57 7.24
CA ILE A 154 3.06 -8.33 7.95
C ILE A 154 3.50 -7.67 9.25
N ILE A 155 3.38 -6.34 9.39
CA ILE A 155 3.88 -5.63 10.58
C ILE A 155 3.18 -6.11 11.87
N PRO A 156 1.84 -6.07 11.99
CA PRO A 156 1.15 -6.51 13.20
C PRO A 156 1.33 -8.00 13.46
N VAL A 157 1.35 -8.83 12.41
CA VAL A 157 1.62 -10.28 12.55
C VAL A 157 3.02 -10.55 13.07
N ALA A 158 4.03 -9.84 12.54
CA ALA A 158 5.39 -9.93 13.02
C ALA A 158 5.53 -9.40 14.44
N GLN A 159 4.81 -8.32 14.82
CA GLN A 159 4.83 -7.79 16.18
C GLN A 159 4.28 -8.79 17.20
N GLY A 160 3.11 -9.38 16.93
CA GLY A 160 2.53 -10.42 17.78
C GLY A 160 3.41 -11.67 17.83
N ALA A 161 3.90 -12.13 16.67
CA ALA A 161 4.79 -13.26 16.61
C ALA A 161 6.11 -13.03 17.37
N PHE A 162 6.77 -11.88 17.20
CA PHE A 162 7.98 -11.57 17.94
C PHE A 162 7.72 -11.48 19.44
N ALA A 163 6.64 -10.84 19.88
CA ALA A 163 6.27 -10.79 21.29
C ALA A 163 6.15 -12.21 21.89
N GLN A 164 5.50 -13.11 21.17
CA GLN A 164 5.37 -14.50 21.57
C GLN A 164 6.70 -15.28 21.50
N MET A 165 7.54 -15.00 20.50
CA MET A 165 8.86 -15.63 20.37
C MET A 165 9.84 -15.20 21.47
N TYR A 166 9.68 -14.01 22.04
CA TYR A 166 10.40 -13.57 23.25
C TYR A 166 9.78 -14.13 24.54
N ALA A 167 8.47 -14.37 24.59
CA ALA A 167 7.81 -14.92 25.77
C ALA A 167 8.01 -16.43 25.92
N ASN A 168 7.73 -17.19 24.86
CA ASN A 168 7.68 -18.66 24.86
C ASN A 168 8.58 -19.31 23.79
N GLY A 169 9.26 -18.50 22.97
CA GLY A 169 10.07 -18.96 21.85
C GLY A 169 11.56 -19.08 22.16
N PHE A 170 12.35 -19.12 21.09
CA PHE A 170 13.81 -19.29 21.14
C PHE A 170 14.58 -17.96 21.08
N CYS A 171 13.89 -16.82 21.05
CA CYS A 171 14.55 -15.52 20.98
C CYS A 171 15.11 -15.13 22.36
N PRO A 172 16.40 -14.73 22.44
CA PRO A 172 17.00 -14.38 23.72
C PRO A 172 16.48 -13.03 24.24
N THR A 173 16.23 -12.96 25.54
CA THR A 173 16.06 -11.71 26.30
C THR A 173 17.27 -11.54 27.22
N ALA A 174 17.73 -10.30 27.40
CA ALA A 174 18.79 -10.03 28.38
C ALA A 174 18.25 -10.17 29.82
N GLU A 175 19.14 -10.33 30.79
CA GLU A 175 18.79 -10.43 32.22
C GLU A 175 18.03 -9.18 32.73
N ASP A 176 18.19 -8.02 32.06
CA ASP A 176 17.53 -6.75 32.35
C ASP A 176 16.15 -6.58 31.67
N GLY A 177 15.61 -7.62 31.02
CA GLY A 177 14.32 -7.58 30.31
C GLY A 177 14.37 -6.98 28.90
N THR A 178 15.53 -6.57 28.42
CA THR A 178 15.70 -6.03 27.07
C THR A 178 15.64 -7.12 25.99
N LYS A 179 14.96 -6.83 24.87
CA LYS A 179 14.79 -7.77 23.75
C LYS A 179 16.06 -7.78 22.88
N LEU A 180 16.81 -8.89 22.89
CA LEU A 180 18.06 -9.01 22.12
C LEU A 180 17.79 -9.33 20.64
N PRO A 181 18.71 -9.00 19.71
CA PRO A 181 18.54 -9.30 18.28
C PRO A 181 18.24 -10.78 17.99
N CYS A 182 17.08 -11.06 17.39
CA CYS A 182 16.67 -12.41 17.00
C CYS A 182 16.65 -12.60 15.47
N PRO A 183 17.82 -12.79 14.81
CA PRO A 183 17.90 -13.02 13.36
C PRO A 183 17.23 -14.33 12.92
N ASP A 184 17.23 -15.35 13.79
CA ASP A 184 16.52 -16.62 13.55
C ASP A 184 15.00 -16.42 13.56
N GLY A 185 14.48 -15.45 14.31
CA GLY A 185 13.05 -15.09 14.30
C GLY A 185 12.63 -14.40 13.00
N TYR A 186 13.48 -13.52 12.47
CA TYR A 186 13.27 -12.95 11.14
C TYR A 186 13.39 -14.02 10.04
N GLY A 187 14.35 -14.95 10.17
CA GLY A 187 14.49 -16.11 9.29
C GLY A 187 13.28 -17.06 9.31
N ALA A 188 12.66 -17.24 10.48
CA ALA A 188 11.40 -17.96 10.67
C ALA A 188 10.22 -17.28 9.97
N LEU A 189 10.13 -15.94 10.06
CA LEU A 189 9.11 -15.15 9.37
C LEU A 189 9.23 -15.31 7.85
N LEU A 190 10.45 -15.22 7.31
CA LEU A 190 10.76 -15.37 5.88
C LEU A 190 10.49 -16.80 5.37
N GLY A 191 10.97 -17.82 6.07
CA GLY A 191 10.79 -19.22 5.67
C GLY A 191 9.32 -19.64 5.70
N THR A 192 8.56 -19.13 6.67
CA THR A 192 7.12 -19.39 6.78
C THR A 192 6.32 -18.64 5.72
N SER A 193 6.77 -17.45 5.30
CA SER A 193 6.14 -16.69 4.21
C SER A 193 6.35 -17.27 2.83
N ALA A 194 7.44 -18.00 2.58
CA ALA A 194 7.62 -18.70 1.31
C ALA A 194 6.59 -19.82 1.05
N VAL A 195 5.88 -20.31 2.08
CA VAL A 195 5.05 -21.54 1.98
C VAL A 195 3.55 -21.26 1.86
N CYS A 196 3.08 -20.05 2.17
CA CYS A 196 1.71 -19.84 2.69
C CYS A 196 0.72 -19.06 1.80
N GLY A 197 0.92 -18.92 0.48
CA GLY A 197 0.09 -18.02 -0.33
C GLY A 197 -1.24 -18.58 -0.87
N LEU A 198 -2.43 -18.12 -0.40
CA LEU A 198 -3.70 -17.91 -1.18
C LEU A 198 -4.95 -17.52 -0.32
N VAL A 199 -5.90 -16.74 -0.91
CA VAL A 199 -7.35 -16.44 -0.58
C VAL A 199 -7.66 -14.99 -0.12
N THR A 200 -8.90 -14.45 -0.04
CA THR A 200 -9.17 -12.98 0.00
C THR A 200 -10.32 -12.49 0.95
N GLY A 201 -10.36 -11.18 1.32
CA GLY A 201 -11.37 -10.48 2.16
C GLY A 201 -11.12 -8.97 2.52
N PRO A 202 -12.13 -8.28 3.13
CA PRO A 202 -12.30 -6.80 3.31
C PRO A 202 -11.42 -6.13 4.39
N THR A 203 -10.19 -6.62 4.53
CA THR A 203 -9.31 -6.46 5.68
C THR A 203 -8.54 -5.13 5.72
N VAL A 204 -8.47 -4.44 4.57
CA VAL A 204 -7.57 -3.30 4.31
C VAL A 204 -7.79 -2.12 5.26
N MET A 205 -9.04 -1.80 5.61
CA MET A 205 -9.33 -0.67 6.49
C MET A 205 -8.74 -0.85 7.88
N LEU A 206 -8.91 -2.04 8.46
CA LEU A 206 -8.48 -2.31 9.84
C LEU A 206 -6.96 -2.48 9.97
N ILE A 207 -6.27 -2.90 8.89
CA ILE A 207 -4.80 -2.87 8.80
C ILE A 207 -4.30 -1.44 9.00
N GLY A 208 -4.86 -0.48 8.26
CA GLY A 208 -4.48 0.92 8.39
C GLY A 208 -4.64 1.43 9.83
N ILE A 209 -5.74 1.10 10.49
CA ILE A 209 -6.03 1.61 11.84
C ILE A 209 -5.14 0.99 12.92
N ASN A 210 -4.85 -0.31 12.84
CA ASN A 210 -3.91 -0.96 13.76
C ASN A 210 -2.52 -0.29 13.65
N LEU A 211 -2.09 0.01 12.42
CA LEU A 211 -0.79 0.62 12.15
C LEU A 211 -0.69 2.09 12.54
N ILE A 212 -1.81 2.83 12.56
CA ILE A 212 -1.84 4.23 13.05
C ILE A 212 -1.26 4.32 14.47
N SER A 213 -1.48 3.31 15.32
CA SER A 213 -0.90 3.24 16.67
C SER A 213 0.63 3.33 16.63
N SER A 214 1.28 2.52 15.79
CA SER A 214 2.74 2.56 15.60
C SER A 214 3.23 3.91 15.06
N GLY A 215 2.47 4.53 14.14
CA GLY A 215 2.77 5.86 13.61
C GLY A 215 2.76 6.94 14.69
N PHE A 216 1.74 6.95 15.56
CA PHE A 216 1.64 7.89 16.67
C PHE A 216 2.69 7.64 17.76
N SER A 217 3.00 6.38 18.09
CA SER A 217 4.08 6.06 19.04
C SER A 217 5.43 6.58 18.53
N ASN A 218 5.73 6.40 17.24
CA ASN A 218 6.92 6.98 16.64
C ASN A 218 6.90 8.51 16.64
N TRP A 219 5.73 9.13 16.42
CA TRP A 219 5.58 10.59 16.49
C TRP A 219 5.88 11.10 17.91
N ALA A 220 5.46 10.39 18.95
CA ALA A 220 5.76 10.75 20.33
C ALA A 220 7.25 10.65 20.70
N GLY A 221 8.09 9.99 19.90
CA GLY A 221 9.53 9.88 20.15
C GLY A 221 10.11 8.49 19.87
N GLY A 222 9.26 7.48 19.65
CA GLY A 222 9.68 6.11 19.35
C GLY A 222 8.81 5.06 20.01
N SER A 223 9.15 3.80 19.77
CA SER A 223 8.61 2.61 20.45
C SER A 223 9.77 1.88 21.13
N GLY A 224 9.52 1.25 22.28
CA GLY A 224 10.54 0.53 23.06
C GLY A 224 10.62 0.97 24.53
N LEU A 225 11.72 0.64 25.20
CA LEU A 225 11.96 0.88 26.64
C LEU A 225 11.89 2.37 27.03
N CYS A 226 12.10 3.26 26.07
CA CYS A 226 11.99 4.70 26.25
C CYS A 226 10.54 5.22 26.36
N ALA A 227 9.55 4.42 25.93
CA ALA A 227 8.12 4.73 26.03
C ALA A 227 7.48 4.17 27.32
N GLU A 228 8.23 3.41 28.12
CA GLU A 228 7.74 2.86 29.38
C GLU A 228 7.64 3.93 30.48
N ALA A 229 6.74 3.73 31.44
CA ALA A 229 6.50 4.70 32.52
C ALA A 229 7.73 4.89 33.43
N GLU A 230 8.58 3.87 33.55
CA GLU A 230 9.87 3.90 34.23
C GLU A 230 10.98 3.42 33.27
N PRO A 231 11.55 4.30 32.45
CA PRO A 231 12.62 3.91 31.53
C PRO A 231 13.91 3.60 32.28
N ILE A 232 14.62 2.55 31.86
CA ILE A 232 15.95 2.18 32.38
C ILE A 232 16.94 3.34 32.15
N ASP A 233 17.93 3.54 33.04
CA ASP A 233 18.87 4.69 33.06
C ASP A 233 19.48 5.07 31.69
N PHE A 234 19.69 4.10 30.78
CA PHE A 234 20.24 4.32 29.44
C PHE A 234 19.20 4.85 28.41
N TYR A 235 17.91 4.66 28.66
CA TYR A 235 16.76 5.00 27.79
C TYR A 235 15.86 6.12 28.34
N VAL A 236 16.34 6.86 29.35
CA VAL A 236 15.62 8.02 29.91
C VAL A 236 15.36 9.10 28.82
N LEU A 237 16.23 9.18 27.82
CA LEU A 237 16.08 10.03 26.64
C LEU A 237 15.85 9.14 25.40
N CYS A 238 14.95 9.55 24.51
CA CYS A 238 14.66 8.83 23.26
C CYS A 238 15.59 9.29 22.12
N PRO A 239 16.15 8.39 21.29
CA PRO A 239 16.15 6.92 21.40
C PRO A 239 17.07 6.36 22.50
N ASP A 240 18.11 7.07 22.89
CA ASP A 240 19.01 6.74 23.99
C ASP A 240 19.75 8.01 24.49
N ILE A 241 20.44 7.94 25.63
CA ILE A 241 21.21 9.08 26.19
C ILE A 241 22.40 9.52 25.33
N THR A 242 22.83 8.71 24.36
CA THR A 242 23.94 9.01 23.45
C THR A 242 23.47 9.70 22.17
N ALA A 243 22.15 9.79 21.97
CA ALA A 243 21.57 10.41 20.79
C ALA A 243 21.78 11.93 20.77
N PRO A 244 22.09 12.51 19.60
CA PRO A 244 22.15 13.96 19.48
C PRO A 244 20.75 14.53 19.72
N HIS A 245 20.63 15.34 20.78
CA HIS A 245 19.39 15.99 21.18
C HIS A 245 18.26 15.02 21.63
N GLY A 246 18.61 13.98 22.41
CA GLY A 246 17.63 13.11 23.05
C GLY A 246 16.71 13.86 24.01
N LEU A 247 15.41 13.55 23.96
CA LEU A 247 14.35 14.15 24.79
C LEU A 247 13.46 13.05 25.41
N PRO A 248 12.73 13.36 26.50
CA PRO A 248 11.79 12.40 27.07
C PRO A 248 10.67 12.07 26.09
N TRP A 249 10.10 10.87 26.23
CA TRP A 249 8.98 10.45 25.39
C TRP A 249 7.79 11.40 25.52
N GLY A 250 7.20 11.76 24.39
CA GLY A 250 6.07 12.70 24.32
C GLY A 250 6.45 14.18 24.49
N SER A 251 7.73 14.55 24.34
CA SER A 251 8.13 15.95 24.46
C SER A 251 7.47 16.85 23.39
N PRO A 252 7.22 18.14 23.69
CA PRO A 252 6.62 19.07 22.74
C PRO A 252 7.40 19.21 21.42
N GLU A 253 8.72 19.04 21.46
CA GLU A 253 9.60 19.12 20.30
C GLU A 253 9.38 17.94 19.34
N PHE A 254 9.23 16.71 19.86
CA PHE A 254 8.90 15.55 19.02
C PHE A 254 7.51 15.69 18.39
N LEU A 255 6.53 16.15 19.16
CA LEU A 255 5.21 16.48 18.63
C LEU A 255 5.30 17.55 17.55
N GLY A 256 6.07 18.62 17.79
CA GLY A 256 6.32 19.70 16.84
C GLY A 256 6.99 19.23 15.55
N LEU A 257 7.97 18.32 15.63
CA LEU A 257 8.65 17.73 14.48
C LEU A 257 7.69 16.93 13.59
N GLY A 258 6.95 15.96 14.15
CA GLY A 258 5.99 15.21 13.35
C GLY A 258 4.80 16.07 12.88
N PHE A 259 4.39 17.08 13.64
CA PHE A 259 3.38 18.04 13.21
C PHE A 259 3.86 18.89 12.03
N SER A 260 5.14 19.28 12.02
CA SER A 260 5.72 20.03 10.90
C SER A 260 5.70 19.22 9.60
N VAL A 261 5.95 17.89 9.67
CA VAL A 261 5.80 16.96 8.55
C VAL A 261 4.35 16.96 8.07
N PHE A 262 3.40 16.74 8.99
CA PHE A 262 1.98 16.65 8.65
C PHE A 262 1.45 17.94 8.03
N LEU A 263 1.83 19.09 8.59
CA LEU A 263 1.49 20.41 8.06
C LEU A 263 2.12 20.63 6.68
N ALA A 264 3.38 20.22 6.48
CA ALA A 264 4.03 20.30 5.19
C ALA A 264 3.33 19.45 4.12
N ILE A 265 2.83 18.25 4.47
CA ILE A 265 2.00 17.43 3.57
C ILE A 265 0.73 18.19 3.17
N ILE A 266 -0.01 18.76 4.14
CA ILE A 266 -1.24 19.52 3.88
C ILE A 266 -0.97 20.75 3.00
N LEU A 267 0.09 21.50 3.28
CA LEU A 267 0.48 22.67 2.50
C LEU A 267 0.91 22.27 1.09
N CYS A 268 1.63 21.15 0.96
CA CYS A 268 2.01 20.59 -0.34
C CYS A 268 0.79 20.16 -1.14
N GLU A 269 -0.23 19.57 -0.51
CA GLU A 269 -1.46 19.20 -1.23
C GLU A 269 -2.30 20.43 -1.61
N ARG A 270 -2.30 21.46 -0.75
CA ARG A 270 -3.05 22.71 -0.97
C ARG A 270 -2.47 23.56 -2.09
N PHE A 271 -1.14 23.74 -2.12
CA PHE A 271 -0.47 24.67 -3.05
C PHE A 271 0.38 23.98 -4.13
N GLY A 272 0.62 22.67 -3.99
CA GLY A 272 1.53 21.92 -4.85
C GLY A 272 1.05 21.78 -6.30
N ALA A 273 2.02 21.73 -7.19
CA ALA A 273 1.85 21.34 -8.59
C ALA A 273 1.44 19.85 -8.70
N PRO A 274 0.96 19.36 -9.86
CA PRO A 274 0.56 17.97 -10.03
C PRO A 274 1.63 16.93 -9.61
N ILE A 275 2.91 17.22 -9.87
CA ILE A 275 4.01 16.37 -9.37
C ILE A 275 4.02 16.35 -7.84
N MET A 276 4.02 17.54 -7.23
CA MET A 276 4.12 17.72 -5.77
C MET A 276 2.96 17.10 -5.01
N LYS A 277 1.75 17.07 -5.59
CA LYS A 277 0.57 16.44 -4.98
C LYS A 277 0.77 14.94 -4.76
N SER A 278 1.29 14.26 -5.78
CA SER A 278 1.58 12.82 -5.69
C SER A 278 2.79 12.49 -4.80
N THR A 279 3.71 13.44 -4.62
CA THR A 279 4.92 13.30 -3.78
C THR A 279 4.78 14.11 -2.48
N SER A 280 3.58 14.48 -2.08
CA SER A 280 3.32 15.34 -0.92
C SER A 280 3.83 14.72 0.37
N VAL A 281 3.66 13.40 0.52
CA VAL A 281 4.17 12.61 1.66
C VAL A 281 5.69 12.70 1.77
N ILE A 282 6.43 12.52 0.67
CA ILE A 282 7.90 12.56 0.70
C ILE A 282 8.43 13.99 0.81
N ILE A 283 7.75 14.98 0.22
CA ILE A 283 8.10 16.40 0.40
C ILE A 283 7.89 16.81 1.85
N GLY A 284 6.80 16.34 2.48
CA GLY A 284 6.56 16.53 3.90
C GLY A 284 7.65 15.90 4.76
N LEU A 285 8.03 14.65 4.47
CA LEU A 285 9.14 13.97 5.13
C LEU A 285 10.44 14.77 4.98
N LEU A 286 10.79 15.18 3.75
CA LEU A 286 11.99 15.96 3.47
C LEU A 286 12.00 17.29 4.24
N THR A 287 10.85 17.98 4.30
CA THR A 287 10.71 19.25 5.04
C THR A 287 10.94 19.03 6.53
N GLY A 288 10.34 17.99 7.11
CA GLY A 288 10.58 17.64 8.51
C GLY A 288 12.02 17.21 8.78
N CYS A 289 12.67 16.49 7.86
CA CYS A 289 14.09 16.17 7.94
C CYS A 289 14.97 17.43 7.93
N ILE A 290 14.64 18.43 7.10
CA ILE A 290 15.39 19.70 7.06
C ILE A 290 15.26 20.44 8.41
N ILE A 291 14.06 20.49 8.97
CA ILE A 291 13.81 21.11 10.28
C ILE A 291 14.56 20.35 11.38
N ALA A 292 14.46 19.02 11.40
CA ALA A 292 15.17 18.19 12.35
C ALA A 292 16.70 18.33 12.24
N ALA A 293 17.25 18.47 11.02
CA ALA A 293 18.67 18.72 10.79
C ALA A 293 19.08 20.11 11.30
N ALA A 294 18.25 21.13 11.11
CA ALA A 294 18.48 22.47 11.65
C ALA A 294 18.45 22.49 13.19
N CYS A 295 17.62 21.64 13.80
CA CYS A 295 17.53 21.48 15.25
C CYS A 295 18.58 20.52 15.84
N GLY A 296 19.42 19.89 15.02
CA GLY A 296 20.53 19.05 15.49
C GLY A 296 20.19 17.58 15.78
N TYR A 297 19.05 17.07 15.33
CA TYR A 297 18.62 15.67 15.55
C TYR A 297 19.30 14.64 14.61
N PHE A 298 20.31 15.03 13.83
CA PHE A 298 20.96 14.15 12.85
C PHE A 298 22.34 13.72 13.30
N ASP A 299 22.54 12.40 13.36
CA ASP A 299 23.85 11.77 13.50
C ASP A 299 24.42 11.41 12.11
N ARG A 300 25.57 12.00 11.77
CA ARG A 300 26.27 11.75 10.49
C ARG A 300 27.12 10.48 10.51
N SER A 301 27.47 9.98 11.70
CA SER A 301 28.42 8.87 11.84
C SER A 301 27.95 7.62 11.10
N ALA A 302 26.65 7.30 11.20
CA ALA A 302 26.04 6.17 10.51
C ALA A 302 26.10 6.30 8.99
N ILE A 303 25.92 7.51 8.43
CA ILE A 303 25.94 7.78 6.98
C ILE A 303 27.37 7.70 6.43
N ASP A 304 28.34 8.17 7.21
CA ASP A 304 29.74 8.17 6.81
C ASP A 304 30.33 6.76 6.84
N SER A 305 29.96 5.95 7.85
CA SER A 305 30.36 4.55 8.00
C SER A 305 29.68 3.59 7.01
N ALA A 306 28.58 4.00 6.36
CA ALA A 306 27.79 3.13 5.49
C ALA A 306 28.53 2.81 4.18
N PRO A 307 28.40 1.57 3.66
CA PRO A 307 28.99 1.20 2.38
C PRO A 307 28.39 2.03 1.24
N ALA A 308 29.17 2.24 0.17
CA ALA A 308 28.72 2.99 -0.99
C ALA A 308 27.73 2.20 -1.87
N ALA A 309 27.87 0.86 -1.88
CA ALA A 309 27.04 -0.05 -2.67
C ALA A 309 26.52 -1.21 -1.82
N SER A 310 25.28 -1.65 -2.07
CA SER A 310 24.70 -2.85 -1.48
C SER A 310 24.03 -3.71 -2.54
N PHE A 311 24.05 -5.02 -2.30
CA PHE A 311 23.45 -6.06 -3.12
C PHE A 311 22.46 -6.88 -2.28
N ILE A 312 21.61 -7.65 -2.96
CA ILE A 312 20.49 -8.36 -2.35
C ILE A 312 20.92 -9.27 -1.18
N TRP A 313 22.00 -10.04 -1.34
CA TRP A 313 22.48 -11.01 -0.34
C TRP A 313 23.73 -10.54 0.40
N VAL A 314 23.90 -9.23 0.64
CA VAL A 314 25.00 -8.74 1.48
C VAL A 314 24.87 -9.26 2.91
N HIS A 315 23.64 -9.46 3.39
CA HIS A 315 23.36 -10.18 4.63
C HIS A 315 22.38 -11.30 4.34
N THR A 316 22.62 -12.48 4.89
CA THR A 316 21.75 -13.64 4.75
C THR A 316 21.19 -14.04 6.10
N PHE A 317 19.94 -14.49 6.09
CA PHE A 317 19.26 -15.01 7.28
C PHE A 317 19.04 -16.51 7.11
N LYS A 318 19.09 -17.23 8.22
CA LYS A 318 18.84 -18.68 8.20
C LYS A 318 17.36 -18.92 7.94
N LEU A 319 17.03 -19.50 6.80
CA LEU A 319 15.65 -19.88 6.50
C LEU A 319 15.24 -21.03 7.44
N GLN A 320 14.25 -20.76 8.29
CA GLN A 320 13.65 -21.74 9.17
C GLN A 320 12.13 -21.66 9.01
N VAL A 321 11.43 -22.78 9.16
CA VAL A 321 9.97 -22.78 9.19
C VAL A 321 9.55 -22.83 10.64
N TYR A 322 8.75 -21.87 11.08
CA TYR A 322 8.21 -21.83 12.43
C TYR A 322 6.74 -22.17 12.38
N GLY A 323 6.39 -23.37 12.88
CA GLY A 323 5.04 -23.93 12.83
C GLY A 323 3.95 -22.96 13.30
N PRO A 324 4.08 -22.28 14.46
CA PRO A 324 3.06 -21.34 14.95
C PRO A 324 2.85 -20.11 14.05
N LEU A 325 3.85 -19.72 13.25
CA LEU A 325 3.73 -18.60 12.29
C LEU A 325 3.00 -18.98 11.00
N VAL A 326 2.80 -20.27 10.72
CA VAL A 326 2.25 -20.74 9.42
C VAL A 326 0.86 -20.16 9.19
N LEU A 327 -0.05 -20.31 10.14
CA LEU A 327 -1.43 -19.84 10.00
C LEU A 327 -1.54 -18.30 9.91
N PRO A 328 -0.88 -17.50 10.77
CA PRO A 328 -0.85 -16.04 10.63
C PRO A 328 -0.29 -15.57 9.28
N ILE A 329 0.75 -16.23 8.78
CA ILE A 329 1.36 -15.85 7.51
C ILE A 329 0.50 -16.26 6.33
N MET A 330 -0.22 -17.39 6.40
CA MET A 330 -1.30 -17.69 5.44
C MET A 330 -2.34 -16.58 5.44
N ALA A 331 -2.75 -16.08 6.61
CA ALA A 331 -3.66 -14.94 6.70
C ALA A 331 -3.09 -13.65 6.08
N VAL A 332 -1.78 -13.40 6.21
CA VAL A 332 -1.10 -12.28 5.53
C VAL A 332 -1.19 -12.40 4.02
N PHE A 333 -0.86 -13.55 3.45
CA PHE A 333 -0.99 -13.72 2.00
C PHE A 333 -2.43 -13.66 1.51
N ILE A 334 -3.36 -14.10 2.36
CA ILE A 334 -4.77 -13.94 2.06
C ILE A 334 -5.07 -12.46 1.84
N ILE A 335 -4.62 -11.65 2.79
CA ILE A 335 -4.81 -10.20 2.76
C ILE A 335 -4.13 -9.57 1.54
N CYS A 336 -2.88 -9.91 1.27
CA CYS A 336 -2.16 -9.43 0.09
C CYS A 336 -2.92 -9.75 -1.21
N ALA A 337 -3.51 -10.94 -1.32
CA ALA A 337 -4.28 -11.30 -2.49
C ALA A 337 -5.53 -10.41 -2.68
N CYS A 338 -6.25 -10.05 -1.61
CA CYS A 338 -7.43 -9.15 -1.75
C CYS A 338 -7.03 -7.71 -1.98
N GLU A 339 -5.95 -7.26 -1.31
CA GLU A 339 -5.34 -5.96 -1.57
C GLU A 339 -4.98 -5.86 -3.06
N ALA A 340 -4.33 -6.89 -3.60
CA ALA A 340 -4.00 -6.97 -5.01
C ALA A 340 -5.22 -6.93 -5.95
N ILE A 341 -6.30 -7.66 -5.65
CA ILE A 341 -7.53 -7.57 -6.44
C ILE A 341 -8.07 -6.13 -6.44
N GLY A 342 -8.19 -5.52 -5.27
CA GLY A 342 -8.72 -4.15 -5.12
C GLY A 342 -7.86 -3.11 -5.84
N ASP A 343 -6.54 -3.20 -5.67
CA ASP A 343 -5.59 -2.26 -6.25
C ASP A 343 -5.48 -2.39 -7.76
N ILE A 344 -5.49 -3.61 -8.29
CA ILE A 344 -5.51 -3.86 -9.74
C ILE A 344 -6.82 -3.33 -10.34
N SER A 345 -7.94 -3.55 -9.67
CA SER A 345 -9.25 -3.05 -10.12
C SER A 345 -9.31 -1.53 -10.14
N ALA A 346 -8.81 -0.88 -9.08
CA ALA A 346 -8.65 0.56 -9.02
C ALA A 346 -7.68 1.06 -10.10
N THR A 347 -6.60 0.32 -10.38
CA THR A 347 -5.65 0.63 -11.46
C THR A 347 -6.35 0.60 -12.83
N CYS A 348 -7.22 -0.39 -13.07
CA CYS A 348 -8.01 -0.48 -14.31
C CYS A 348 -8.94 0.74 -14.48
N ASP A 349 -9.66 1.12 -13.41
CA ASP A 349 -10.56 2.28 -13.40
C ASP A 349 -9.81 3.59 -13.71
N VAL A 350 -8.74 3.89 -12.97
CA VAL A 350 -7.94 5.11 -13.20
C VAL A 350 -7.22 5.11 -14.56
N SER A 351 -6.94 3.92 -15.09
CA SER A 351 -6.34 3.73 -16.42
C SER A 351 -7.37 3.72 -17.56
N ARG A 352 -8.67 3.91 -17.26
CA ARG A 352 -9.78 3.89 -18.23
C ARG A 352 -9.84 2.58 -19.03
N LEU A 353 -9.62 1.47 -18.34
CA LEU A 353 -9.71 0.12 -18.90
C LEU A 353 -11.00 -0.55 -18.44
N GLU A 354 -11.28 -1.69 -19.05
CA GLU A 354 -12.40 -2.55 -18.66
C GLU A 354 -12.25 -2.99 -17.20
N VAL A 355 -13.31 -2.81 -16.41
CA VAL A 355 -13.44 -3.24 -15.00
C VAL A 355 -14.29 -4.52 -14.88
N THR A 356 -14.74 -5.05 -16.03
CA THR A 356 -15.53 -6.27 -16.14
C THR A 356 -15.11 -7.03 -17.40
N GLY A 357 -15.16 -8.36 -17.38
CA GLY A 357 -14.91 -9.21 -18.54
C GLY A 357 -13.64 -10.06 -18.43
N GLU A 358 -13.39 -10.89 -19.43
CA GLU A 358 -12.34 -11.92 -19.38
C GLU A 358 -10.92 -11.34 -19.30
N ILE A 359 -10.67 -10.20 -19.99
CA ILE A 359 -9.36 -9.54 -19.95
C ILE A 359 -9.08 -8.98 -18.57
N TYR A 360 -10.09 -8.40 -17.92
CA TYR A 360 -10.01 -7.88 -16.55
C TYR A 360 -9.70 -9.01 -15.55
N GLU A 361 -10.48 -10.09 -15.58
CA GLU A 361 -10.25 -11.26 -14.71
C GLU A 361 -8.87 -11.89 -14.95
N SER A 362 -8.43 -11.99 -16.21
CA SER A 362 -7.11 -12.49 -16.54
C SER A 362 -5.97 -11.62 -15.96
N ARG A 363 -6.17 -10.30 -15.85
CA ARG A 363 -5.19 -9.39 -15.23
C ARG A 363 -5.16 -9.54 -13.72
N ILE A 364 -6.33 -9.75 -13.10
CA ILE A 364 -6.42 -10.02 -11.67
C ILE A 364 -5.75 -11.35 -11.35
N GLN A 365 -6.11 -12.42 -12.04
CA GLN A 365 -5.50 -13.74 -11.85
C GLN A 365 -3.98 -13.68 -12.04
N GLY A 366 -3.50 -13.02 -13.09
CA GLY A 366 -2.07 -12.88 -13.33
C GLY A 366 -1.36 -11.99 -12.30
N GLY A 367 -2.06 -10.98 -11.77
CA GLY A 367 -1.56 -10.14 -10.70
C GLY A 367 -1.43 -10.85 -9.37
N VAL A 368 -2.48 -11.57 -8.93
CA VAL A 368 -2.47 -12.36 -7.68
C VAL A 368 -1.45 -13.49 -7.76
N LEU A 369 -1.34 -14.17 -8.91
CA LEU A 369 -0.32 -15.21 -9.12
C LEU A 369 1.09 -14.62 -9.02
N ALA A 370 1.32 -13.46 -9.66
CA ALA A 370 2.60 -12.79 -9.56
C ALA A 370 2.87 -12.26 -8.16
N ASP A 371 1.86 -11.87 -7.38
CA ASP A 371 2.02 -11.47 -5.99
C ASP A 371 2.52 -12.63 -5.11
N GLY A 372 1.93 -13.82 -5.26
CA GLY A 372 2.38 -15.04 -4.58
C GLY A 372 3.79 -15.45 -4.99
N CYS A 373 4.09 -15.48 -6.30
CA CYS A 373 5.45 -15.77 -6.79
C CYS A 373 6.48 -14.74 -6.30
N ASN A 374 6.10 -13.45 -6.32
CA ASN A 374 6.93 -12.35 -5.83
C ASN A 374 7.14 -12.44 -4.32
N GLY A 375 6.15 -12.92 -3.55
CA GLY A 375 6.29 -13.19 -2.12
C GLY A 375 7.34 -14.28 -1.83
N ILE A 376 7.37 -15.36 -2.62
CA ILE A 376 8.40 -16.40 -2.52
C ILE A 376 9.78 -15.83 -2.89
N LEU A 377 9.87 -15.11 -4.01
CA LEU A 377 11.12 -14.48 -4.44
C LEU A 377 11.62 -13.44 -3.42
N ALA A 378 10.72 -12.63 -2.86
CA ALA A 378 11.03 -11.67 -1.80
C ALA A 378 11.63 -12.38 -0.58
N ALA A 379 11.00 -13.46 -0.11
CA ALA A 379 11.47 -14.23 1.03
C ALA A 379 12.88 -14.80 0.81
N LEU A 380 13.15 -15.35 -0.38
CA LEU A 380 14.49 -15.83 -0.78
C LEU A 380 15.52 -14.70 -0.90
N MET A 381 15.06 -13.50 -1.24
CA MET A 381 15.85 -12.27 -1.30
C MET A 381 15.88 -11.52 0.05
N THR A 382 15.51 -12.19 1.16
CA THR A 382 15.53 -11.69 2.55
C THR A 382 14.52 -10.59 2.89
N ILE A 383 13.50 -10.41 2.05
CA ILE A 383 12.41 -9.45 2.20
C ILE A 383 11.11 -10.15 2.59
N THR A 384 10.35 -9.50 3.45
CA THR A 384 9.05 -9.96 3.94
C THR A 384 7.99 -9.97 2.82
N PRO A 385 6.81 -10.59 3.04
CA PRO A 385 5.73 -10.58 2.05
C PRO A 385 5.50 -9.20 1.43
N VAL A 386 5.42 -9.21 0.10
CA VAL A 386 5.15 -8.03 -0.71
C VAL A 386 3.71 -8.06 -1.21
N SER A 387 3.16 -6.90 -1.53
CA SER A 387 1.92 -6.79 -2.28
C SER A 387 1.93 -5.58 -3.22
N THR A 388 0.90 -5.45 -4.06
CA THR A 388 0.72 -4.26 -4.90
C THR A 388 0.41 -3.04 -4.06
N PHE A 389 0.90 -1.87 -4.48
CA PHE A 389 0.78 -0.63 -3.74
C PHE A 389 -0.28 0.29 -4.34
N ALA A 390 -1.36 0.57 -3.61
CA ALA A 390 -2.45 1.46 -4.01
C ALA A 390 -2.05 2.92 -4.34
N GLN A 391 -0.90 3.40 -3.84
CA GLN A 391 -0.49 4.81 -4.01
C GLN A 391 -0.23 5.17 -5.48
N ASN A 392 0.16 4.19 -6.30
CA ASN A 392 0.34 4.34 -7.74
C ASN A 392 -0.94 4.87 -8.43
N ASN A 393 -2.12 4.47 -7.96
CA ASN A 393 -3.42 4.83 -8.53
C ASN A 393 -3.68 6.33 -8.39
N GLY A 394 -3.31 6.91 -7.23
CA GLY A 394 -3.37 8.35 -7.01
C GLY A 394 -2.47 9.12 -7.98
N VAL A 395 -1.26 8.62 -8.22
CA VAL A 395 -0.31 9.23 -9.19
C VAL A 395 -0.86 9.18 -10.61
N ILE A 396 -1.40 8.03 -11.04
CA ILE A 396 -1.99 7.85 -12.39
C ILE A 396 -3.19 8.78 -12.57
N ALA A 397 -4.08 8.86 -11.59
CA ALA A 397 -5.28 9.71 -11.65
C ALA A 397 -4.93 11.21 -11.79
N LEU A 398 -3.89 11.67 -11.09
CA LEU A 398 -3.44 13.07 -11.12
C LEU A 398 -2.62 13.40 -12.39
N THR A 399 -1.70 12.52 -12.79
CA THR A 399 -0.82 12.73 -13.96
C THR A 399 -1.49 12.40 -15.27
N ARG A 400 -2.59 11.64 -15.23
CA ARG A 400 -3.29 11.10 -16.40
C ARG A 400 -2.39 10.26 -17.30
N CYS A 401 -1.45 9.53 -16.70
CA CYS A 401 -0.51 8.70 -17.42
C CYS A 401 -0.51 7.28 -16.86
N ALA A 402 -1.06 6.33 -17.61
CA ALA A 402 -1.10 4.91 -17.26
C ALA A 402 -0.08 4.08 -18.05
N ASN A 403 0.95 4.71 -18.61
CA ASN A 403 1.92 4.06 -19.49
C ASN A 403 2.92 3.19 -18.74
N ARG A 404 3.12 1.96 -19.21
CA ARG A 404 4.07 0.99 -18.62
C ARG A 404 5.52 1.48 -18.61
N THR A 405 5.91 2.34 -19.55
CA THR A 405 7.26 2.90 -19.62
C THR A 405 7.59 3.73 -18.39
N ALA A 406 6.63 4.50 -17.87
CA ALA A 406 6.81 5.23 -16.60
C ALA A 406 7.01 4.27 -15.42
N GLY A 407 6.28 3.16 -15.40
CA GLY A 407 6.47 2.07 -14.43
C GLY A 407 7.87 1.43 -14.51
N TYR A 408 8.38 1.15 -15.71
CA TYR A 408 9.75 0.64 -15.87
C TYR A 408 10.81 1.65 -15.43
N CYS A 409 10.63 2.93 -15.73
CA CYS A 409 11.50 3.99 -15.21
C CYS A 409 11.45 4.06 -13.68
N CYS A 410 10.27 3.89 -13.06
CA CYS A 410 10.14 3.79 -11.61
C CYS A 410 10.96 2.63 -11.03
N CYS A 411 10.83 1.42 -11.58
CA CYS A 411 11.64 0.26 -11.17
C CYS A 411 13.14 0.53 -11.28
N MET A 412 13.58 1.18 -12.36
CA MET A 412 14.97 1.57 -12.55
C MET A 412 15.44 2.50 -11.44
N PHE A 413 14.68 3.54 -11.09
CA PHE A 413 15.02 4.45 -9.99
C PHE A 413 15.06 3.75 -8.63
N LEU A 414 14.12 2.86 -8.33
CA LEU A 414 14.12 2.08 -7.08
C LEU A 414 15.37 1.21 -6.96
N ILE A 415 15.76 0.52 -8.03
CA ILE A 415 16.98 -0.30 -8.06
C ILE A 415 18.22 0.57 -7.86
N ILE A 416 18.31 1.71 -8.56
CA ILE A 416 19.45 2.64 -8.43
C ILE A 416 19.55 3.19 -7.01
N MET A 417 18.44 3.67 -6.44
CA MET A 417 18.39 4.18 -5.07
C MET A 417 18.74 3.10 -4.04
N GLY A 418 18.37 1.85 -4.30
CA GLY A 418 18.72 0.71 -3.47
C GLY A 418 20.21 0.35 -3.56
N ILE A 419 20.81 0.35 -4.76
CA ILE A 419 22.25 0.06 -4.93
C ILE A 419 23.09 1.07 -4.15
N PHE A 420 22.75 2.36 -4.19
CA PHE A 420 23.45 3.39 -3.43
C PHE A 420 23.10 3.34 -1.94
N ALA A 421 23.75 2.45 -1.19
CA ALA A 421 23.44 2.18 0.21
C ALA A 421 23.60 3.39 1.16
N LYS A 422 24.35 4.44 0.77
CA LYS A 422 24.36 5.72 1.49
C LYS A 422 22.99 6.41 1.52
N PHE A 423 22.19 6.25 0.47
CA PHE A 423 20.82 6.74 0.46
C PHE A 423 19.96 5.98 1.46
N ALA A 424 20.10 4.66 1.53
CA ALA A 424 19.41 3.84 2.54
C ALA A 424 19.85 4.21 3.96
N ALA A 425 21.14 4.44 4.19
CA ALA A 425 21.66 4.91 5.48
C ALA A 425 21.08 6.28 5.88
N SER A 426 20.93 7.20 4.92
CA SER A 426 20.29 8.50 5.19
C SER A 426 18.82 8.38 5.58
N LEU A 427 18.11 7.37 5.05
CA LEU A 427 16.70 7.11 5.41
C LEU A 427 16.58 6.50 6.81
N VAL A 428 17.54 5.68 7.22
CA VAL A 428 17.60 5.11 8.58
C VAL A 428 18.02 6.16 9.62
N ALA A 429 18.79 7.17 9.22
CA ALA A 429 19.19 8.28 10.09
C ALA A 429 18.07 9.30 10.36
N ILE A 430 16.89 9.13 9.75
CA ILE A 430 15.75 10.03 9.98
C ILE A 430 15.21 9.83 11.40
N PRO A 431 14.98 10.90 12.18
CA PRO A 431 14.41 10.79 13.51
C PRO A 431 13.03 10.11 13.52
N SER A 432 12.78 9.31 14.56
CA SER A 432 11.51 8.60 14.79
C SER A 432 10.29 9.52 14.72
N ALA A 433 10.37 10.72 15.32
CA ALA A 433 9.29 11.70 15.31
C ALA A 433 8.88 12.16 13.90
N VAL A 434 9.86 12.33 13.00
CA VAL A 434 9.64 12.75 11.60
C VAL A 434 9.02 11.59 10.81
N ILE A 435 9.53 10.36 10.99
CA ILE A 435 8.93 9.15 10.41
C ILE A 435 7.52 8.96 10.96
N GLY A 436 7.27 9.21 12.24
CA GLY A 436 5.97 9.12 12.90
C GLY A 436 4.92 10.02 12.27
N GLY A 437 5.24 11.30 12.04
CA GLY A 437 4.33 12.23 11.34
C GLY A 437 3.98 11.77 9.92
N MET A 438 4.98 11.27 9.17
CA MET A 438 4.79 10.77 7.81
C MET A 438 3.97 9.46 7.77
N THR A 439 4.31 8.50 8.63
CA THR A 439 3.66 7.18 8.69
C THR A 439 2.24 7.26 9.22
N THR A 440 1.96 8.15 10.17
CA THR A 440 0.60 8.42 10.65
C THR A 440 -0.31 8.86 9.49
N PHE A 441 0.18 9.76 8.63
CA PHE A 441 -0.55 10.17 7.43
C PHE A 441 -0.74 8.98 6.46
N LEU A 442 0.33 8.21 6.21
CA LEU A 442 0.31 7.08 5.29
C LEU A 442 -0.67 5.98 5.74
N PHE A 443 -0.66 5.59 7.02
CA PHE A 443 -1.56 4.58 7.57
C PHE A 443 -3.03 5.05 7.61
N CYS A 444 -3.26 6.33 7.89
CA CYS A 444 -4.59 6.92 7.77
C CYS A 444 -5.08 6.93 6.32
N ALA A 445 -4.20 7.23 5.36
CA ALA A 445 -4.54 7.15 3.94
C ALA A 445 -4.90 5.72 3.50
N VAL A 446 -4.23 4.69 4.02
CA VAL A 446 -4.60 3.28 3.80
C VAL A 446 -6.01 2.98 4.34
N ALA A 447 -6.32 3.45 5.55
CA ALA A 447 -7.66 3.28 6.13
C ALA A 447 -8.74 3.97 5.27
N VAL A 448 -8.48 5.20 4.80
CA VAL A 448 -9.39 5.95 3.91
C VAL A 448 -9.56 5.25 2.56
N SER A 449 -8.50 4.70 1.97
CA SER A 449 -8.59 3.88 0.76
C SER A 449 -9.45 2.63 0.99
N GLY A 450 -9.35 1.98 2.15
CA GLY A 450 -10.24 0.90 2.55
C GLY A 450 -11.72 1.30 2.53
N ILE A 451 -12.05 2.49 3.05
CA ILE A 451 -13.42 3.05 2.97
C ILE A 451 -13.83 3.25 1.51
N ALA A 452 -12.95 3.82 0.68
CA ALA A 452 -13.25 4.03 -0.73
C ALA A 452 -13.55 2.72 -1.47
N ILE A 453 -12.79 1.64 -1.21
CA ILE A 453 -13.03 0.31 -1.76
C ILE A 453 -14.41 -0.21 -1.35
N ILE A 454 -14.78 -0.11 -0.06
CA ILE A 454 -16.10 -0.52 0.43
C ILE A 454 -17.20 0.27 -0.28
N THR A 455 -17.04 1.59 -0.38
CA THR A 455 -18.08 2.47 -0.92
C THR A 455 -18.32 2.34 -2.42
N LYS A 456 -17.28 1.96 -3.18
CA LYS A 456 -17.39 1.77 -4.63
C LYS A 456 -17.68 0.33 -5.03
N GLY A 457 -17.23 -0.64 -4.22
CA GLY A 457 -17.34 -2.05 -4.54
C GLY A 457 -18.69 -2.68 -4.15
N VAL A 458 -19.42 -2.09 -3.20
CA VAL A 458 -20.63 -2.68 -2.62
C VAL A 458 -21.70 -1.62 -2.40
N SER A 459 -22.97 -1.93 -2.70
CA SER A 459 -24.11 -1.06 -2.38
C SER A 459 -24.35 -0.99 -0.87
N PHE A 460 -24.65 0.21 -0.35
CA PHE A 460 -24.85 0.45 1.09
C PHE A 460 -26.25 0.05 1.59
N ASN A 461 -26.64 -1.20 1.33
CA ASN A 461 -27.92 -1.74 1.75
C ASN A 461 -27.94 -2.08 3.23
N ARG A 462 -29.13 -2.36 3.77
CA ARG A 462 -29.29 -2.79 5.16
C ARG A 462 -28.43 -4.02 5.46
N ARG A 463 -28.46 -5.03 4.59
CA ARG A 463 -27.60 -6.23 4.68
C ARG A 463 -26.11 -5.89 4.75
N ASN A 464 -25.59 -5.15 3.77
CA ASN A 464 -24.16 -4.88 3.65
C ASN A 464 -23.65 -3.98 4.80
N ARG A 465 -24.47 -3.02 5.23
CA ARG A 465 -24.21 -2.21 6.42
C ARG A 465 -24.17 -3.05 7.70
N PHE A 466 -25.05 -4.03 7.83
CA PHE A 466 -25.05 -4.95 8.97
C PHE A 466 -23.79 -5.81 9.00
N ILE A 467 -23.42 -6.42 7.87
CA ILE A 467 -22.18 -7.21 7.73
C ILE A 467 -20.96 -6.36 8.13
N LEU A 468 -20.86 -5.15 7.57
CA LEU A 468 -19.77 -4.23 7.86
C LEU A 468 -19.74 -3.85 9.35
N THR A 469 -20.89 -3.53 9.94
CA THR A 469 -20.99 -3.16 11.36
C THR A 469 -20.50 -4.28 12.27
N ALA A 470 -20.95 -5.51 12.05
CA ALA A 470 -20.58 -6.66 12.85
C ALA A 470 -19.08 -7.02 12.69
N GLY A 471 -18.57 -7.05 11.46
CA GLY A 471 -17.17 -7.35 11.19
C GLY A 471 -16.21 -6.32 11.75
N LEU A 472 -16.55 -5.02 11.63
CA LEU A 472 -15.75 -3.95 12.21
C LEU A 472 -15.80 -3.98 13.73
N ALA A 473 -16.99 -4.09 14.35
CA ALA A 473 -17.11 -4.08 15.81
C ALA A 473 -16.25 -5.17 16.46
N LEU A 474 -16.26 -6.40 15.91
CA LEU A 474 -15.47 -7.51 16.44
C LEU A 474 -13.97 -7.35 16.18
N GLY A 475 -13.55 -6.90 14.99
CA GLY A 475 -12.12 -6.71 14.70
C GLY A 475 -11.50 -5.53 15.44
N TYR A 476 -12.23 -4.42 15.58
CA TYR A 476 -11.81 -3.32 16.45
C TYR A 476 -11.71 -3.79 17.90
N GLY A 477 -12.70 -4.54 18.39
CA GLY A 477 -12.68 -5.11 19.73
C GLY A 477 -11.44 -5.97 19.98
N ALA A 478 -11.11 -6.87 19.04
CA ALA A 478 -9.91 -7.69 19.09
C ALA A 478 -8.61 -6.87 19.11
N THR A 479 -8.54 -5.79 18.32
CA THR A 479 -7.36 -4.91 18.28
C THR A 479 -7.20 -4.08 19.56
N LEU A 480 -8.31 -3.62 20.13
CA LEU A 480 -8.32 -2.76 21.32
C LEU A 480 -8.09 -3.53 22.62
N VAL A 481 -8.37 -4.85 22.63
CA VAL A 481 -8.20 -5.72 23.80
C VAL A 481 -7.34 -6.93 23.43
N PRO A 482 -6.01 -6.77 23.34
CA PRO A 482 -5.12 -7.85 22.91
C PRO A 482 -5.18 -9.08 23.83
N THR A 483 -5.21 -8.90 25.15
CA THR A 483 -5.19 -10.01 26.13
C THR A 483 -6.55 -10.69 26.36
N TYR A 484 -7.58 -10.38 25.56
CA TYR A 484 -8.93 -10.89 25.77
C TYR A 484 -9.02 -12.42 25.65
N PHE A 485 -8.18 -13.04 24.83
CA PHE A 485 -8.21 -14.48 24.55
C PHE A 485 -7.18 -15.32 25.34
N ASP A 486 -6.27 -14.71 26.08
CA ASP A 486 -5.23 -15.39 26.88
C ASP A 486 -5.82 -16.43 27.86
N ARG A 487 -6.97 -16.09 28.45
CA ARG A 487 -7.65 -16.95 29.44
C ARG A 487 -8.53 -18.02 28.80
N VAL A 488 -8.82 -17.92 27.51
CA VAL A 488 -9.70 -18.86 26.80
C VAL A 488 -8.91 -20.05 26.28
N PHE A 489 -7.66 -19.83 25.85
CA PHE A 489 -6.80 -20.85 25.24
C PHE A 489 -5.54 -21.18 26.06
N SER A 490 -5.58 -21.06 27.39
CA SER A 490 -4.44 -21.41 28.25
C SER A 490 -4.23 -22.94 28.30
N TYR A 491 -3.12 -23.43 27.73
CA TYR A 491 -2.73 -24.83 27.81
C TYR A 491 -1.49 -25.01 28.68
N ASN A 492 -1.65 -25.70 29.80
CA ASN A 492 -0.58 -25.97 30.78
C ASN A 492 0.00 -27.40 30.68
N GLY A 493 -0.08 -28.04 29.51
CA GLY A 493 0.46 -29.39 29.30
C GLY A 493 1.81 -29.40 28.58
N ASP A 494 2.49 -30.55 28.58
CA ASP A 494 3.85 -30.71 28.00
C ASP A 494 3.89 -30.78 26.47
N ASN A 495 2.73 -30.77 25.79
CA ASN A 495 2.65 -30.91 24.35
C ASN A 495 2.96 -29.57 23.63
N LYS A 496 4.24 -29.38 23.30
CA LYS A 496 4.75 -28.22 22.55
C LYS A 496 4.06 -28.01 21.19
N GLY A 497 3.57 -29.06 20.54
CA GLY A 497 2.86 -28.96 19.25
C GLY A 497 1.45 -28.39 19.41
N LEU A 498 0.73 -28.81 20.46
CA LEU A 498 -0.59 -28.27 20.77
C LEU A 498 -0.49 -26.84 21.31
N GLN A 499 0.52 -26.56 22.14
CA GLN A 499 0.81 -25.20 22.60
C GLN A 499 1.07 -24.26 21.42
N GLY A 500 1.95 -24.64 20.49
CA GLY A 500 2.23 -23.84 19.29
C GLY A 500 1.01 -23.63 18.37
N PHE A 501 0.07 -24.57 18.33
CA PHE A 501 -1.17 -24.41 17.56
C PHE A 501 -2.17 -23.46 18.24
N LEU A 502 -2.33 -23.57 19.57
CA LEU A 502 -3.18 -22.67 20.34
C LEU A 502 -2.65 -21.24 20.32
N ASP A 503 -1.34 -21.09 20.45
CA ASP A 503 -0.64 -19.83 20.25
C ASP A 503 -0.91 -19.22 18.87
N ALA A 504 -0.90 -20.04 17.80
CA ALA A 504 -1.24 -19.56 16.45
C ALA A 504 -2.71 -19.09 16.34
N ILE A 505 -3.62 -19.75 17.06
CA ILE A 505 -5.03 -19.31 17.16
C ILE A 505 -5.11 -17.98 17.89
N VAL A 506 -4.44 -17.85 19.04
CA VAL A 506 -4.40 -16.59 19.81
C VAL A 506 -3.87 -15.47 18.91
N LEU A 507 -2.78 -15.69 18.19
CA LEU A 507 -2.21 -14.70 17.29
C LEU A 507 -3.20 -14.26 16.18
N ILE A 508 -3.98 -15.18 15.60
CA ILE A 508 -5.03 -14.82 14.62
C ILE A 508 -6.16 -14.03 15.28
N MET A 509 -6.56 -14.40 16.51
CA MET A 509 -7.65 -13.75 17.22
C MET A 509 -7.28 -12.37 17.75
N GLU A 510 -6.02 -12.15 18.15
CA GLU A 510 -5.45 -10.83 18.45
C GLU A 510 -5.30 -9.97 17.19
N THR A 511 -5.13 -10.61 16.04
CA THR A 511 -5.05 -9.94 14.75
C THR A 511 -6.45 -9.49 14.31
N GLY A 512 -6.87 -8.31 14.78
CA GLY A 512 -8.24 -7.85 14.60
C GLY A 512 -8.74 -7.80 13.15
N PHE A 513 -7.85 -7.60 12.18
CA PHE A 513 -8.26 -7.55 10.78
C PHE A 513 -8.57 -8.94 10.24
N ALA A 514 -7.88 -9.98 10.73
CA ALA A 514 -8.20 -11.36 10.41
C ALA A 514 -9.58 -11.74 10.98
N VAL A 515 -9.88 -11.28 12.20
CA VAL A 515 -11.21 -11.42 12.82
C VAL A 515 -12.28 -10.72 11.99
N THR A 516 -12.07 -9.48 11.56
CA THR A 516 -13.01 -8.76 10.67
C THR A 516 -13.25 -9.54 9.38
N ALA A 517 -12.19 -10.06 8.74
CA ALA A 517 -12.31 -10.81 7.50
C ALA A 517 -13.17 -12.05 7.68
N ILE A 518 -12.89 -12.86 8.70
CA ILE A 518 -13.64 -14.10 8.98
C ILE A 518 -15.12 -13.78 9.23
N VAL A 519 -15.41 -12.79 10.08
CA VAL A 519 -16.79 -12.40 10.40
C VAL A 519 -17.53 -11.91 9.16
N CYS A 520 -16.91 -11.02 8.37
CA CYS A 520 -17.52 -10.51 7.15
C CYS A 520 -17.80 -11.62 6.13
N ILE A 521 -16.87 -12.56 5.95
CA ILE A 521 -17.04 -13.70 5.03
C ILE A 521 -18.19 -14.59 5.50
N VAL A 522 -18.21 -14.97 6.79
CA VAL A 522 -19.26 -15.83 7.35
C VAL A 522 -20.63 -15.16 7.24
N LEU A 523 -20.74 -13.88 7.58
CA LEU A 523 -22.00 -13.14 7.48
C LEU A 523 -22.45 -12.94 6.04
N ASN A 524 -21.51 -12.70 5.10
CA ASN A 524 -21.85 -12.58 3.69
C ASN A 524 -22.32 -13.90 3.09
N LEU A 525 -21.82 -15.04 3.56
CA LEU A 525 -22.27 -16.37 3.12
C LEU A 525 -23.59 -16.82 3.75
N THR A 526 -23.88 -16.37 4.98
CA THR A 526 -25.06 -16.82 5.73
C THR A 526 -26.28 -15.92 5.55
N LEU A 527 -26.07 -14.62 5.32
CA LEU A 527 -27.17 -13.68 5.08
C LEU A 527 -27.60 -13.74 3.62
N ALA A 528 -28.88 -14.08 3.40
CA ALA A 528 -29.50 -14.06 2.09
C ALA A 528 -29.30 -12.70 1.40
N GLU A 529 -29.08 -12.71 0.08
CA GLU A 529 -29.00 -11.50 -0.72
C GLU A 529 -30.35 -10.76 -0.66
N GLU A 530 -30.31 -9.49 -0.28
CA GLU A 530 -31.47 -8.61 -0.43
C GLU A 530 -31.57 -8.29 -1.93
N VAL A 531 -32.66 -8.72 -2.58
CA VAL A 531 -32.97 -8.29 -3.95
C VAL A 531 -33.28 -6.80 -3.87
N GLU A 532 -32.40 -5.96 -4.42
CA GLU A 532 -32.73 -4.55 -4.64
C GLU A 532 -33.89 -4.51 -5.65
N GLU A 533 -34.98 -3.83 -5.30
CA GLU A 533 -35.92 -3.35 -6.31
C GLU A 533 -35.15 -2.32 -7.15
N THR A 534 -34.60 -2.75 -8.28
CA THR A 534 -34.08 -1.85 -9.30
C THR A 534 -35.21 -0.88 -9.66
N GLU A 535 -34.94 0.42 -9.75
CA GLU A 535 -35.85 1.43 -10.30
C GLU A 535 -36.09 1.22 -11.82
N GLU A 536 -36.28 -0.02 -12.28
CA GLU A 536 -36.77 -0.37 -13.61
C GLU A 536 -38.28 -0.65 -13.51
N GLY A 537 -39.04 0.42 -13.23
CA GLY A 537 -40.48 0.33 -13.04
C GLY A 537 -41.25 1.62 -13.27
N MET A 538 -40.63 2.65 -13.88
CA MET A 538 -41.38 3.80 -14.38
C MET A 538 -41.59 3.60 -15.89
N PRO A 539 -42.81 3.34 -16.36
CA PRO A 539 -43.05 3.17 -17.79
C PRO A 539 -42.68 4.45 -18.53
N ASP A 540 -41.92 4.30 -19.61
CA ASP A 540 -41.51 5.35 -20.54
C ASP A 540 -42.67 6.32 -20.85
N THR A 541 -42.62 7.53 -20.29
CA THR A 541 -43.48 8.64 -20.73
C THR A 541 -43.05 9.23 -22.09
N ALA A 542 -42.31 8.46 -22.90
CA ALA A 542 -41.81 8.88 -24.21
C ALA A 542 -42.49 8.17 -25.41
N SER A 543 -43.61 7.49 -25.21
CA SER A 543 -44.36 6.83 -26.30
C SER A 543 -45.80 7.32 -26.53
N LEU A 544 -46.26 8.37 -25.83
CA LEU A 544 -47.61 8.94 -26.01
C LEU A 544 -47.58 10.34 -26.67
N ASN A 545 -46.83 10.50 -27.76
CA ASN A 545 -46.89 11.70 -28.60
C ASN A 545 -47.44 11.38 -30.00
N GLY A 546 -48.52 10.59 -30.04
CA GLY A 546 -49.08 10.10 -31.29
C GLY A 546 -50.57 9.79 -31.27
N GLN A 547 -51.38 10.42 -30.41
CA GLN A 547 -52.83 10.39 -30.54
C GLN A 547 -53.44 11.75 -30.20
N SER A 548 -54.20 12.25 -31.17
CA SER A 548 -54.99 13.48 -31.15
C SER A 548 -55.92 13.56 -29.95
N LEU A 549 -55.80 14.63 -29.17
CA LEU A 549 -56.83 15.05 -28.22
C LEU A 549 -57.96 15.73 -29.01
N ASP A 550 -59.06 15.02 -29.23
CA ASP A 550 -60.35 15.67 -29.46
C ASP A 550 -60.86 16.19 -28.12
N SER A 551 -61.07 17.50 -28.07
CA SER A 551 -61.66 18.23 -26.98
C SER A 551 -63.18 18.11 -27.05
N ASP A 552 -63.78 17.25 -26.22
CA ASP A 552 -65.16 17.38 -25.77
C ASP A 552 -65.43 16.35 -24.66
N ASP A 553 -65.27 16.77 -23.40
CA ASP A 553 -66.32 16.59 -22.38
C ASP A 553 -65.89 17.18 -21.03
N ILE A 554 -66.46 18.35 -20.75
CA ILE A 554 -66.46 19.00 -19.44
C ILE A 554 -67.67 18.47 -18.66
N ARG A 555 -67.48 17.74 -17.54
CA ARG A 555 -68.36 17.80 -16.34
C ARG A 555 -67.62 17.42 -15.04
N PRO A 556 -67.83 18.16 -13.93
CA PRO A 556 -67.20 17.86 -12.64
C PRO A 556 -68.14 17.20 -11.61
N ALA A 557 -67.48 16.56 -10.62
CA ALA A 557 -67.90 16.33 -9.24
C ALA A 557 -69.10 15.40 -8.91
N GLY A 558 -68.88 14.46 -7.97
CA GLY A 558 -69.96 13.95 -7.12
C GLY A 558 -69.84 12.50 -6.59
N ALA A 559 -69.37 12.38 -5.35
CA ALA A 559 -69.94 11.58 -4.25
C ALA A 559 -70.15 10.03 -4.36
N SER A 560 -69.51 9.35 -3.38
CA SER A 560 -70.10 8.41 -2.40
C SER A 560 -70.14 6.88 -2.64
N ARG A 561 -70.09 6.19 -1.47
CA ARG A 561 -70.27 4.75 -1.12
C ARG A 561 -69.01 3.88 -1.11
N MET A 562 -68.47 3.44 0.04
CA MET A 562 -68.97 2.52 1.11
C MET A 562 -69.37 1.12 0.63
N GLU A 563 -68.98 0.13 1.46
CA GLU A 563 -69.21 -1.34 1.43
C GLU A 563 -68.11 -2.14 0.70
N GLU A 564 -67.19 -2.83 1.39
CA GLU A 564 -67.29 -3.99 2.32
C GLU A 564 -67.60 -5.32 1.61
N LYS A 565 -66.72 -6.32 1.84
CA LYS A 565 -66.86 -7.80 1.79
C LYS A 565 -65.47 -8.42 1.52
N VAL A 566 -64.91 -9.38 2.24
CA VAL A 566 -65.21 -10.17 3.46
C VAL A 566 -63.84 -10.54 4.04
#